data_AF-A0A7C6AGJ9-F1
#
_entry.id   AF-A0A7C6AGJ9-F1
#
_cell.length_a   1.000
_cell.length_b   1.000
_cell.length_c   1.000
_cell.angle_alpha   90.00
_cell.angle_beta   90.00
_cell.angle_gamma   90.00
#
_symmetry.space_group_name_H-M   'P 1'
#
loop_
_entity.id
_entity.type
_entity.pdbx_description
1 polymer ?
#
loop_
_entity_poly.entity_id
_entity_poly.type
_entity_poly.pdbx_seq_one_letter_code
_entity_poly.pdbx_strand_id
1 'polypeptide(L)'
;MRPDIIAEIVFMVAILLAIVSLIIFGMILKRLLNLIGGKGIWVFPIIGSIFLIAVAGFHIYRMIFYFPLLSVAGPGDLFDLIVGSLGLARYESFLFLGAGLFPLIGGILYYFASSK
;
A
#
# COMPACT_ATOMS: atom_id res chain seq x y z
N MET A 1 -13.60 -14.67 -14.28
CA MET A 1 -12.37 -14.00 -14.79
C MET A 1 -11.16 -14.80 -14.35
N ARG A 2 -10.13 -14.96 -15.19
CA ARG A 2 -8.86 -15.58 -14.79
C ARG A 2 -7.86 -14.48 -14.42
N PRO A 3 -7.17 -14.56 -13.28
CA PRO A 3 -6.13 -13.60 -12.95
C PRO A 3 -4.95 -13.71 -13.92
N ASP A 4 -4.39 -12.57 -14.31
CA ASP A 4 -3.14 -12.52 -15.07
C ASP A 4 -1.97 -12.70 -14.10
N ILE A 5 -1.45 -13.93 -14.06
CA ILE A 5 -0.39 -14.34 -13.12
C ILE A 5 0.85 -13.44 -13.25
N ILE A 6 1.18 -12.98 -14.45
CA ILE A 6 2.36 -12.13 -14.66
C ILE A 6 2.10 -10.76 -14.02
N ALA A 7 0.93 -10.19 -14.26
CA ALA A 7 0.54 -8.91 -13.64
C ALA A 7 0.51 -9.01 -12.11
N GLU A 8 0.00 -10.11 -11.55
CA GLU A 8 -0.04 -10.34 -10.11
C GLU A 8 1.37 -10.42 -9.49
N ILE A 9 2.29 -11.12 -10.14
CA ILE A 9 3.69 -11.21 -9.68
C ILE A 9 4.35 -9.83 -9.72
N VAL A 10 4.20 -9.09 -10.83
CA VAL A 10 4.77 -7.75 -10.98
C VAL A 10 4.22 -6.81 -9.92
N PHE A 11 2.91 -6.85 -9.67
CA PHE A 11 2.25 -6.07 -8.64
C PHE A 11 2.83 -6.38 -7.25
N MET A 12 2.92 -7.66 -6.88
CA MET A 12 3.43 -8.06 -5.57
C MET A 12 4.90 -7.67 -5.37
N VAL A 13 5.73 -7.82 -6.40
CA VAL A 13 7.14 -7.38 -6.35
C VAL A 13 7.22 -5.86 -6.18
N ALA A 14 6.42 -5.10 -6.93
CA ALA A 14 6.38 -3.64 -6.80
C ALA A 14 5.98 -3.19 -5.38
N ILE A 15 4.98 -3.85 -4.77
CA ILE A 15 4.55 -3.56 -3.40
C ILE A 15 5.66 -3.85 -2.39
N LEU A 16 6.34 -5.00 -2.50
CA LEU A 16 7.44 -5.35 -1.61
C LEU A 16 8.61 -4.36 -1.71
N LEU A 17 8.99 -3.98 -2.94
CA LEU A 17 10.01 -2.98 -3.16
C LEU A 17 9.61 -1.63 -2.57
N ALA A 18 8.37 -1.18 -2.79
CA ALA A 18 7.87 0.08 -2.25
C ALA A 18 7.84 0.09 -0.71
N ILE A 19 7.45 -1.02 -0.06
CA ILE A 19 7.53 -1.18 1.40
C ILE A 19 8.96 -0.96 1.89
N VAL A 20 9.93 -1.66 1.29
CA VAL A 20 11.35 -1.55 1.66
C VAL A 20 11.86 -0.13 1.44
N SER A 21 11.52 0.49 0.30
CA SER A 21 11.88 1.88 0.00
C SER A 21 11.35 2.86 1.03
N LEU A 22 10.09 2.72 1.47
CA LEU A 22 9.50 3.60 2.49
C LEU A 22 10.14 3.42 3.87
N ILE A 23 10.50 2.18 4.23
CA ILE A 23 11.22 1.91 5.47
C ILE A 23 12.61 2.56 5.45
N ILE A 24 13.36 2.38 4.35
CA ILE A 24 14.66 3.02 4.15
C ILE A 24 14.54 4.54 4.18
N PHE A 25 13.54 5.10 3.50
CA PHE A 25 13.27 6.54 3.51
C PHE A 25 13.03 7.07 4.93
N GLY A 26 12.21 6.37 5.73
CA GLY A 26 12.00 6.70 7.14
C GLY A 26 13.30 6.66 7.95
N MET A 27 14.14 5.64 7.75
CA MET A 27 15.44 5.54 8.44
C MET A 27 16.41 6.67 8.06
N ILE A 28 16.47 7.04 6.77
CA ILE A 28 17.27 8.18 6.28
C ILE A 28 16.77 9.46 6.93
N LEU A 29 15.46 9.73 6.89
CA LEU A 29 14.87 10.90 7.53
C LEU A 29 15.18 10.95 9.02
N LYS A 30 15.13 9.82 9.74
CA LYS A 30 15.48 9.77 11.16
C LYS A 30 16.91 10.25 11.41
N ARG A 31 17.86 9.83 10.57
CA ARG A 31 19.27 10.27 10.67
C ARG A 31 19.42 11.75 10.38
N LEU A 32 18.75 12.26 9.34
CA LEU A 32 18.80 13.67 8.96
C LEU A 32 18.17 14.58 10.03
N LEU A 33 17.04 14.16 10.60
CA LEU A 33 16.35 14.89 11.67
C LEU A 33 17.23 15.06 12.91
N ASN A 34 18.03 14.06 13.25
CA ASN A 34 18.98 14.15 14.36
C ASN A 34 20.03 15.26 14.14
N LEU A 35 20.41 15.55 12.89
CA LEU A 35 21.38 16.61 12.57
C LEU A 35 20.81 18.02 12.74
N ILE A 36 19.49 18.18 12.53
CA ILE A 36 18.79 19.47 12.63
C ILE A 36 17.98 19.61 13.92
N GLY A 37 18.14 18.69 14.88
CA GLY A 37 17.38 18.69 16.15
C GLY A 37 15.88 18.40 16.02
N GLY A 38 15.40 18.03 14.83
CA GLY A 38 14.01 17.66 14.58
C GLY A 38 13.66 16.27 15.12
N LYS A 39 12.39 16.02 15.43
CA LYS A 39 11.92 14.72 15.94
C LYS A 39 10.63 14.28 15.26
N GLY A 40 10.43 12.97 15.16
CA GLY A 40 9.13 12.36 14.83
C GLY A 40 8.73 12.31 13.34
N ILE A 41 9.24 13.18 12.47
CA ILE A 41 8.83 13.24 11.05
C ILE A 41 9.14 11.93 10.31
N TRP A 42 10.17 11.20 10.73
CA TRP A 42 10.56 9.90 10.15
C TRP A 42 9.49 8.80 10.25
N VAL A 43 8.49 8.96 11.12
CA VAL A 43 7.42 7.98 11.31
C VAL A 43 6.44 7.98 10.13
N PHE A 44 6.31 9.09 9.41
CA PHE A 44 5.36 9.23 8.29
C PHE A 44 5.62 8.20 7.16
N PRO A 45 6.85 8.05 6.63
CA PRO A 45 7.14 6.95 5.69
C PRO A 45 6.86 5.56 6.24
N ILE A 46 7.13 5.33 7.53
CA ILE A 46 6.87 4.04 8.18
C ILE A 46 5.37 3.74 8.21
N ILE A 47 4.54 4.72 8.54
CA ILE A 47 3.08 4.58 8.44
C ILE A 47 2.69 4.22 7.00
N GLY A 48 3.25 4.90 6.00
CA GLY A 48 3.02 4.56 4.59
C GLY A 48 3.33 3.09 4.24
N SER A 49 4.42 2.54 4.79
CA SER A 49 4.74 1.11 4.61
C SER A 49 3.74 0.17 5.25
N ILE A 50 3.16 0.53 6.41
CA ILE A 50 2.11 -0.26 7.07
C ILE A 50 0.84 -0.30 6.21
N PHE A 51 0.49 0.82 5.58
CA PHE A 51 -0.61 0.86 4.60
C PHE A 51 -0.37 -0.09 3.43
N LEU A 52 0.84 -0.13 2.86
CA LEU A 52 1.18 -1.07 1.78
C LEU A 52 1.17 -2.54 2.22
N ILE A 53 1.56 -2.85 3.47
CA ILE A 53 1.43 -4.20 4.02
C ILE A 53 -0.06 -4.59 4.09
N ALA A 54 -0.92 -3.68 4.51
CA ALA A 54 -2.37 -3.92 4.48
C ALA A 54 -2.88 -4.13 3.06
N VAL A 55 -2.47 -3.31 2.07
CA VAL A 55 -2.81 -3.52 0.65
C VAL A 55 -2.44 -4.94 0.21
N ALA A 56 -1.22 -5.39 0.49
CA ALA A 56 -0.77 -6.74 0.14
C ALA A 56 -1.68 -7.81 0.75
N GLY A 57 -2.09 -7.65 2.01
CA GLY A 57 -3.01 -8.56 2.68
C GLY A 57 -4.40 -8.64 2.01
N PHE A 58 -5.01 -7.48 1.74
CA PHE A 58 -6.31 -7.41 1.05
C PHE A 58 -6.24 -7.98 -0.37
N HIS A 59 -5.17 -7.69 -1.09
CA HIS A 59 -4.95 -8.14 -2.45
C HIS A 59 -4.76 -9.66 -2.54
N ILE A 60 -3.91 -10.22 -1.67
CA ILE A 60 -3.72 -11.67 -1.55
C ILE A 60 -5.05 -12.35 -1.18
N TYR A 61 -5.81 -11.78 -0.24
CA TYR A 61 -7.12 -12.31 0.13
C TYR A 61 -8.09 -12.33 -1.08
N ARG A 62 -8.18 -11.23 -1.84
CA ARG A 62 -9.01 -11.19 -3.06
C ARG A 62 -8.55 -12.21 -4.11
N MET A 63 -7.25 -12.37 -4.29
CA MET A 63 -6.67 -13.33 -5.24
C MET A 63 -6.94 -14.79 -4.84
N ILE A 64 -6.89 -15.13 -3.55
CA ILE A 64 -7.11 -16.50 -3.08
C ILE A 64 -8.59 -16.86 -3.00
N PHE A 65 -9.46 -15.93 -2.60
CA PHE A 65 -10.87 -16.24 -2.32
C PHE A 65 -11.82 -15.80 -3.44
N TYR A 66 -11.69 -14.59 -3.98
CA TYR A 66 -12.65 -14.08 -4.96
C TYR A 66 -12.34 -14.53 -6.39
N PHE A 67 -11.09 -14.44 -6.82
CA PHE A 67 -10.74 -14.74 -8.22
C PHE A 67 -10.99 -16.19 -8.65
N PRO A 68 -10.73 -17.22 -7.82
CA PRO A 68 -11.08 -18.60 -8.15
C PRO A 68 -12.59 -18.80 -8.25
N LEU A 69 -13.37 -18.26 -7.31
CA LEU A 69 -14.84 -18.36 -7.34
C LEU A 69 -15.42 -17.64 -8.56
N LEU A 70 -14.94 -16.44 -8.88
CA LEU A 70 -15.31 -15.70 -10.09
C LEU A 70 -14.93 -16.41 -11.40
N SER A 71 -14.06 -17.42 -11.37
CA SER A 71 -13.70 -18.20 -12.55
C SER A 71 -14.70 -19.31 -12.87
N VAL A 72 -15.51 -19.72 -11.89
CA VAL A 72 -16.50 -20.81 -11.98
C VAL A 72 -17.93 -20.37 -11.64
N ALA A 73 -18.13 -19.09 -11.30
CA ALA A 73 -19.42 -18.53 -10.90
C ALA A 73 -20.51 -18.68 -11.98
N GLY A 74 -21.71 -19.01 -11.54
CA GLY A 74 -22.92 -19.06 -12.37
C GLY A 74 -23.74 -17.76 -12.27
N PRO A 75 -24.89 -17.67 -12.95
CA PRO A 75 -25.70 -16.45 -12.92
C PRO A 75 -26.24 -16.09 -11.53
N GLY A 76 -26.37 -17.06 -10.62
CA GLY A 76 -26.95 -16.87 -9.29
C GLY A 76 -26.01 -16.25 -8.25
N ASP A 77 -24.70 -16.36 -8.43
CA ASP A 77 -23.68 -15.92 -7.46
C ASP A 77 -22.67 -14.92 -8.05
N LEU A 78 -22.64 -14.78 -9.38
CA LEU A 78 -21.70 -13.89 -10.08
C LEU A 78 -21.77 -12.44 -9.58
N PHE A 79 -22.97 -11.89 -9.39
CA PHE A 79 -23.13 -10.49 -9.00
C PHE A 79 -22.59 -10.23 -7.60
N ASP A 80 -22.93 -11.09 -6.63
CA ASP A 80 -22.47 -10.95 -5.24
C ASP A 80 -20.95 -11.08 -5.13
N LEU A 81 -20.35 -12.01 -5.89
CA LEU A 81 -18.90 -12.17 -5.97
C LEU A 81 -18.21 -10.95 -6.57
N ILE A 82 -18.79 -10.33 -7.61
CA ILE A 82 -18.25 -9.09 -8.20
C ILE A 82 -18.32 -7.94 -7.19
N VAL A 83 -19.47 -7.75 -6.54
CA VAL A 83 -19.67 -6.68 -5.56
C VAL A 83 -18.69 -6.82 -4.38
N GLY A 84 -18.52 -8.04 -3.86
CA GLY A 84 -17.56 -8.30 -2.79
C GLY A 84 -16.11 -8.05 -3.21
N SER A 85 -15.72 -8.52 -4.40
CA SER A 85 -14.38 -8.31 -4.97
C SER A 85 -14.07 -6.82 -5.17
N LEU A 86 -15.00 -6.06 -5.75
CA LEU A 86 -14.88 -4.61 -5.94
C LEU A 86 -14.90 -3.85 -4.61
N GLY A 87 -15.62 -4.35 -3.60
CA GLY A 87 -15.57 -3.83 -2.24
C GLY A 87 -14.16 -3.88 -1.66
N LEU A 88 -13.46 -5.01 -1.79
CA LEU A 88 -12.06 -5.13 -1.38
C LEU A 88 -11.12 -4.23 -2.20
N ALA A 89 -11.34 -4.13 -3.51
CA ALA A 89 -10.59 -3.22 -4.38
C ALA A 89 -10.69 -1.75 -3.95
N ARG A 90 -11.86 -1.35 -3.45
CA ARG A 90 -12.05 -0.01 -2.88
C ARG A 90 -11.19 0.20 -1.63
N TYR A 91 -11.15 -0.77 -0.72
CA TYR A 91 -10.29 -0.67 0.47
C TYR A 91 -8.81 -0.59 0.09
N GLU A 92 -8.36 -1.41 -0.86
CA GLU A 92 -6.99 -1.31 -1.40
C GLU A 92 -6.69 0.10 -1.94
N SER A 93 -7.62 0.70 -2.68
CA SER A 93 -7.45 2.04 -3.24
C SER A 93 -7.27 3.11 -2.15
N PHE A 94 -8.04 3.05 -1.06
CA PHE A 94 -7.87 3.95 0.08
C PHE A 94 -6.56 3.70 0.82
N LEU A 95 -6.15 2.44 0.94
CA LEU A 95 -4.88 2.10 1.56
C LEU A 95 -3.69 2.57 0.71
N PHE A 96 -3.77 2.47 -0.61
CA PHE A 96 -2.80 3.06 -1.54
C PHE A 96 -2.70 4.58 -1.39
N LEU A 97 -3.85 5.25 -1.29
CA LEU A 97 -3.87 6.69 -1.05
C LEU A 97 -3.15 7.04 0.25
N GLY A 98 -3.43 6.31 1.35
CA GLY A 98 -2.70 6.47 2.61
C GLY A 98 -1.20 6.22 2.46
N ALA A 99 -0.83 5.13 1.78
CA ALA A 99 0.57 4.78 1.51
C ALA A 99 1.33 5.88 0.77
N GLY A 100 0.68 6.65 -0.11
CA GLY A 100 1.29 7.80 -0.79
C GLY A 100 1.25 9.10 0.02
N LEU A 101 0.11 9.41 0.67
CA LEU A 101 -0.08 10.67 1.39
C LEU A 101 0.82 10.80 2.61
N PHE A 102 0.99 9.74 3.41
CA PHE A 102 1.80 9.83 4.63
C PHE A 102 3.27 10.17 4.33
N PRO A 103 3.99 9.44 3.47
CA PRO A 103 5.36 9.80 3.09
C PRO A 103 5.47 11.20 2.47
N LEU A 104 4.49 11.62 1.66
CA LEU A 104 4.44 12.97 1.09
C LEU A 104 4.38 14.05 2.17
N ILE A 105 3.46 13.90 3.13
CA ILE A 105 3.35 14.81 4.28
C ILE A 105 4.65 14.81 5.07
N GLY A 106 5.25 13.65 5.32
CA GLY A 106 6.56 13.53 5.98
C GLY A 106 7.66 14.30 5.24
N GLY A 107 7.72 14.21 3.91
CA GLY A 107 8.66 14.95 3.08
C GLY A 107 8.46 16.47 3.15
N ILE A 108 7.21 16.93 3.08
CA ILE A 108 6.86 18.36 3.20
C ILE A 108 7.25 18.91 4.58
N LEU A 109 6.92 18.19 5.65
CA LEU A 109 7.29 18.59 7.01
C LEU A 109 8.80 18.65 7.20
N TYR A 110 9.54 17.68 6.63
CA TYR A 110 11.00 17.70 6.66
C TYR A 110 11.58 18.90 5.92
N TYR A 111 11.07 19.21 4.73
CA TYR A 111 11.48 20.39 3.96
C TYR A 111 11.34 21.67 4.79
N PHE A 112 10.17 21.92 5.36
CA PHE A 112 9.94 23.09 6.22
C PHE A 112 10.80 23.10 7.49
N ALA A 113 11.15 21.94 8.05
CA ALA A 113 12.04 21.87 9.20
C ALA A 113 13.52 22.16 8.82
N SER A 114 13.94 21.79 7.61
CA SER A 114 15.32 21.97 7.13
C SER A 114 15.61 23.35 6.53
N SER A 115 14.57 24.11 6.17
CA SER A 115 14.70 25.44 5.56
C SER A 115 14.53 26.60 6.55
N LYS A 116 14.55 26.31 7.86
CA LYS A 116 14.62 27.29 8.95
C LYS A 116 16.05 27.42 9.43
#